data_AF-A0A5C8VPM8-F1
#
_entry.id   AF-A0A5C8VPM8-F1
#
_cell.length_a   1.000
_cell.length_b   1.000
_cell.length_c   1.000
_cell.angle_alpha   90.00
_cell.angle_beta   90.00
_cell.angle_gamma   90.00
#
_symmetry.space_group_name_H-M   'P 1'
#
loop_
_entity.id
_entity.type
_entity.pdbx_description
1 polymer ?
#
loop_
_entity_poly.entity_id
_entity_poly.type
_entity_poly.pdbx_seq_one_letter_code
_entity_poly.pdbx_strand_id
1 'polypeptide(L)'
;MAEPQDMILPLLREMRTEIHSGFERIDRKLEEHDTRFDKLERRFDNLREAVNGESVLGRYAAAQVEERLDALEKRLAALEKAG
;
A
#
# COMPACT_ATOMS: atom_id res chain seq x y z
N MET A 1 29.10 -40.93 -37.55
CA MET A 1 28.44 -39.61 -37.49
C MET A 1 27.01 -39.90 -37.05
N ALA A 2 26.48 -39.24 -36.03
CA ALA A 2 25.06 -39.38 -35.71
C ALA A 2 24.23 -38.75 -36.86
N GLU A 3 23.17 -39.40 -37.29
CA GLU A 3 22.31 -38.85 -38.35
C GLU A 3 21.54 -37.64 -37.78
N PRO A 4 21.25 -36.60 -38.60
CA PRO A 4 20.47 -35.44 -38.14
C PRO A 4 19.14 -35.80 -37.47
N GLN A 5 18.54 -36.93 -37.88
CA GLN A 5 17.29 -37.46 -37.33
C GLN A 5 17.45 -37.97 -35.89
N ASP A 6 18.63 -38.50 -35.53
CA ASP A 6 18.93 -38.99 -34.18
C ASP A 6 19.05 -37.84 -33.16
N MET A 7 19.29 -36.61 -33.63
CA MET A 7 19.44 -35.42 -32.78
C MET A 7 18.12 -34.71 -32.46
N ILE A 8 17.05 -34.95 -33.23
CA ILE A 8 15.77 -34.24 -33.07
C ILE A 8 15.15 -34.53 -31.70
N LEU A 9 15.09 -35.80 -31.28
CA LEU A 9 14.48 -36.19 -30.01
C LEU A 9 15.24 -35.63 -28.80
N PRO A 10 16.58 -35.71 -28.71
CA PRO A 10 17.36 -35.03 -27.68
C PRO A 10 17.07 -33.53 -27.59
N LEU A 11 17.12 -32.81 -28.72
CA LEU A 11 16.89 -31.36 -28.75
C LEU A 11 15.48 -30.99 -28.26
N LEU A 12 14.46 -31.75 -28.67
CA LEU A 12 13.08 -31.53 -28.17
C LEU A 12 12.94 -31.79 -26.67
N ARG A 13 13.70 -32.74 -26.11
CA ARG A 13 13.74 -33.00 -24.66
C ARG A 13 14.44 -31.87 -23.90
N GLU A 14 15.53 -31.35 -24.45
CA GLU A 14 16.24 -30.20 -23.89
C GLU A 14 15.35 -28.98 -23.89
N MET A 15 14.76 -28.62 -25.04
CA MET A 15 13.81 -27.50 -25.15
C MET A 15 12.65 -27.64 -24.15
N ARG A 16 12.06 -28.83 -24.01
CA ARG A 16 10.99 -29.06 -23.02
C ARG A 16 11.49 -28.82 -21.59
N THR A 17 12.70 -29.27 -21.27
CA THR A 17 13.31 -29.09 -19.94
C THR A 17 13.58 -27.63 -19.65
N GLU A 18 14.13 -26.90 -20.62
CA GLU A 18 14.39 -25.47 -20.51
C GLU A 18 13.10 -24.68 -20.28
N ILE A 19 12.06 -24.97 -21.07
CA ILE A 19 10.72 -24.37 -20.93
C ILE A 19 10.17 -24.63 -19.54
N HIS A 20 10.21 -25.88 -19.06
CA HIS A 20 9.72 -26.23 -17.72
C HIS A 20 10.46 -25.46 -16.62
N SER A 21 11.80 -25.41 -16.70
CA SER A 21 12.62 -24.64 -15.77
C SER A 21 12.34 -23.12 -15.82
N GLY A 22 11.89 -22.63 -16.97
CA GLY A 22 11.47 -21.25 -17.16
C GLY A 22 10.17 -20.97 -16.42
N PHE A 23 9.18 -21.85 -16.55
CA PHE A 23 7.91 -21.76 -15.84
C PHE A 23 8.09 -21.84 -14.32
N GLU A 24 8.88 -22.80 -13.81
CA GLU A 24 9.17 -22.88 -12.36
C GLU A 24 9.89 -21.63 -11.81
N ARG A 25 10.68 -20.95 -12.65
CA ARG A 25 11.29 -19.67 -12.28
C ARG A 25 10.28 -18.53 -12.27
N ILE A 26 9.30 -18.54 -13.16
CA ILE A 26 8.21 -17.57 -13.19
C ILE A 26 7.31 -17.77 -11.98
N ASP A 27 6.88 -19.00 -11.69
CA ASP A 27 5.99 -19.32 -10.57
C ASP A 27 6.57 -18.82 -9.24
N ARG A 28 7.85 -19.10 -8.96
CA ARG A 28 8.53 -18.59 -7.76
C ARG A 28 8.58 -17.07 -7.68
N LYS A 29 8.74 -16.37 -8.81
CA LYS A 29 8.71 -14.90 -8.84
C LYS A 29 7.31 -14.35 -8.59
N LEU A 30 6.27 -15.04 -9.08
CA LEU A 30 4.89 -14.67 -8.81
C LEU A 30 4.56 -14.84 -7.33
N GLU A 31 4.96 -15.95 -6.71
CA GLU A 31 4.80 -16.15 -5.25
C GLU A 31 5.53 -15.07 -4.42
N GLU A 32 6.73 -14.67 -4.85
CA GLU A 32 7.46 -13.56 -4.22
C GLU A 32 6.69 -12.24 -4.37
N HIS A 33 6.11 -11.98 -5.53
CA HIS A 33 5.31 -10.78 -5.79
C HIS A 33 4.02 -10.77 -4.96
N ASP A 34 3.32 -11.90 -4.85
CA ASP A 34 2.12 -12.02 -4.00
C ASP A 34 2.45 -11.65 -2.56
N THR A 35 3.55 -12.20 -2.02
CA THR A 35 4.01 -11.86 -0.66
C THR A 35 4.33 -10.37 -0.48
N ARG A 36 4.89 -9.73 -1.52
CA ARG A 36 5.17 -8.28 -1.51
C ARG A 36 3.87 -7.46 -1.56
N PHE A 37 2.90 -7.88 -2.36
CA PHE A 37 1.60 -7.20 -2.44
C PHE A 37 0.83 -7.30 -1.13
N ASP A 38 0.77 -8.47 -0.49
CA ASP A 38 0.16 -8.63 0.84
C ASP A 38 0.77 -7.66 1.87
N LYS A 39 2.10 -7.48 1.82
CA LYS A 39 2.80 -6.55 2.71
C LYS A 39 2.45 -5.09 2.40
N LEU A 40 2.25 -4.75 1.12
CA LEU A 40 1.84 -3.42 0.70
C LEU A 40 0.40 -3.12 1.13
N GLU A 41 -0.52 -4.07 0.97
CA GLU A 41 -1.91 -3.93 1.42
C GLU A 41 -1.98 -3.61 2.91
N ARG A 42 -1.28 -4.38 3.75
CA ARG A 42 -1.20 -4.10 5.20
C ARG A 42 -0.64 -2.70 5.52
N ARG A 43 0.33 -2.23 4.74
CA ARG A 43 0.87 -0.86 4.91
C ARG A 43 -0.16 0.21 4.52
N PHE A 44 -0.91 -0.01 3.45
CA PHE A 44 -1.97 0.89 3.04
C PHE A 44 -3.11 0.94 4.04
N ASP A 45 -3.50 -0.19 4.63
CA ASP A 45 -4.51 -0.23 5.69
C ASP A 45 -4.06 0.55 6.92
N ASN A 46 -2.82 0.33 7.38
CA ASN A 46 -2.24 1.09 8.50
C ASN A 46 -2.21 2.61 8.21
N LEU A 47 -1.82 3.00 6.99
CA LEU A 47 -1.82 4.40 6.59
C LEU A 47 -3.23 4.99 6.57
N ARG A 48 -4.21 4.24 6.08
CA ARG A 48 -5.62 4.65 6.08
C ARG A 48 -6.13 4.86 7.51
N GLU A 49 -5.80 3.95 8.43
CA GLU A 49 -6.16 4.10 9.85
C GLU A 49 -5.51 5.35 10.47
N ALA A 50 -4.22 5.57 10.23
CA ALA A 50 -3.50 6.73 10.74
C ALA A 50 -4.10 8.06 10.24
N VAL A 51 -4.34 8.17 8.93
CA VAL A 51 -4.93 9.38 8.31
C VAL A 51 -6.35 9.62 8.83
N ASN A 52 -7.15 8.56 8.98
CA ASN A 52 -8.50 8.70 9.54
C ASN A 52 -8.45 9.16 11.00
N GLY A 53 -7.55 8.60 11.81
CA GLY A 53 -7.34 8.99 13.19
C GLY A 53 -6.92 10.46 13.31
N GLU A 54 -5.92 10.89 12.54
CA GLU A 54 -5.47 12.29 12.50
C GLU A 54 -6.57 13.24 12.02
N SER A 55 -7.36 12.86 11.01
CA SER A 55 -8.49 13.66 10.54
C SER A 55 -9.58 13.83 11.60
N VAL A 56 -9.86 12.79 12.38
CA VAL A 56 -10.83 12.86 13.48
C VAL A 56 -10.29 13.75 14.59
N LEU A 57 -9.05 13.55 15.03
CA LEU A 57 -8.42 14.37 16.08
C LEU A 57 -8.30 15.85 15.66
N GLY A 58 -7.95 16.12 14.40
CA GLY A 58 -7.88 17.47 13.85
C GLY A 58 -9.24 18.17 13.85
N ARG A 59 -10.31 17.46 13.51
CA ARG A 59 -11.68 18.01 13.58
C ARG A 59 -12.11 18.33 15.02
N TYR A 60 -11.80 17.44 15.98
CA TYR A 60 -12.07 17.72 17.39
C TYR A 60 -11.28 18.92 17.91
N ALA A 61 -10.00 19.02 17.55
CA ALA A 61 -9.16 20.16 17.93
C ALA A 61 -9.69 21.48 17.33
N ALA A 62 -10.08 21.48 16.05
CA ALA A 62 -10.66 22.65 15.39
C ALA A 62 -11.95 23.11 16.07
N ALA A 63 -12.88 22.19 16.34
CA ALA A 63 -14.15 22.51 17.02
C ALA A 63 -13.92 23.11 18.44
N GLN A 64 -12.96 22.57 19.19
CA GLN A 64 -12.62 23.10 20.51
C GLN A 64 -12.02 24.51 20.42
N VAL A 65 -11.21 24.79 19.40
CA VAL A 65 -10.65 26.11 19.17
C VAL A 65 -11.76 27.11 18.80
N GLU A 66 -12.67 26.73 17.91
CA GLU A 66 -13.84 27.55 17.56
C GLU A 66 -14.67 27.92 18.80
N GLU A 67 -15.02 26.95 19.65
CA GLU A 67 -15.76 27.21 20.89
C GLU A 67 -15.03 28.19 21.82
N ARG A 68 -13.69 28.05 21.93
CA ARG A 68 -12.87 28.97 22.74
C ARG A 68 -12.82 30.37 22.15
N LEU A 69 -12.75 30.50 20.83
CA LEU A 69 -12.79 31.80 20.15
C LEU A 69 -14.14 32.48 20.38
N ASP A 70 -15.26 31.79 20.19
CA ASP A 70 -16.60 32.30 20.47
C ASP A 70 -16.73 32.80 21.93
N ALA A 71 -16.17 32.05 22.88
CA ALA A 71 -16.18 32.43 24.29
C ALA A 71 -15.33 33.69 24.56
N LEU A 72 -14.18 33.82 23.89
CA LEU A 72 -13.32 34.99 23.99
C LEU A 72 -13.97 36.22 23.36
N GLU A 73 -14.59 36.10 22.19
CA GLU A 73 -15.33 37.17 21.52
C GLU A 73 -16.46 37.71 22.42
N LYS A 74 -17.24 36.82 23.05
CA LYS A 74 -18.28 37.23 24.00
C LYS A 74 -17.73 38.00 25.20
N ARG A 75 -16.57 37.59 25.73
CA ARG A 75 -15.92 38.27 26.85
C ARG A 75 -15.37 39.63 26.44
N LEU A 76 -14.77 39.73 25.25
CA LEU A 76 -14.27 40.99 24.72
C LEU A 76 -15.41 41.99 24.53
N ALA A 77 -16.51 41.58 23.92
CA ALA A 77 -17.69 42.42 23.73
C ALA A 77 -18.30 42.90 25.07
N ALA A 78 -18.22 42.09 26.13
CA ALA A 78 -18.66 42.50 27.46
C ALA A 78 -17.72 43.55 28.09
N LEU A 79 -16.40 43.41 27.90
CA LEU A 79 -15.41 44.38 28.37
C LEU A 79 -15.51 45.72 27.63
N GLU A 80 -15.69 45.68 26.31
CA GLU A 80 -15.89 46.89 25.49
C GLU A 80 -17.15 47.66 25.87
N LYS A 81 -18.19 46.99 26.37
CA LYS A 81 -19.41 47.64 26.87
C LYS A 81 -19.27 48.19 28.29
N ALA A 82 -18.29 47.71 29.05
CA ALA A 82 -18.11 48.07 30.45
C ALA A 82 -17.07 49.18 30.67
N GLY A 83 -16.21 49.44 29.69
CA GLY A 83 -15.28 50.57 29.65
C GLY A 83 -15.86 51.77 28.92
#